data_AF-A0A7V3LJN9-F1
#
_entry.id   AF-A0A7V3LJN9-F1
#
_cell.length_a   1.000
_cell.length_b   1.000
_cell.length_c   1.000
_cell.angle_alpha   90.00
_cell.angle_beta   90.00
_cell.angle_gamma   90.00
#
_symmetry.space_group_name_H-M   'P 1'
#
loop_
_entity.id
_entity.type
_entity.pdbx_description
1 polymer ?
#
loop_
_entity_poly.entity_id
_entity_poly.type
_entity_poly.pdbx_seq_one_letter_code
_entity_poly.pdbx_strand_id
1 'polypeptide(L)'
;MKSRWLVLLVVVIFALGVVAASCGKEEPSTTTTSKATVESSTTSATTPTTAQETTSSSAAPSGEVIKLKYADQNPDTGWEGQHAAKPWLEQIEKAAGGKVKIEAYFGQTLFKGTDAWESLKAGVGDFAWCFHG
;
A
#
# COMPACT_ATOMS: atom_id res chain seq x y z
N MET A 1 -15.07 1.04 45.33
CA MET A 1 -13.83 1.80 45.01
C MET A 1 -12.55 0.95 45.04
N LYS A 2 -12.44 -0.09 45.87
CA LYS A 2 -11.23 -0.93 46.00
C LYS A 2 -10.93 -1.85 44.79
N SER A 3 -11.92 -2.47 44.15
CA SER A 3 -11.65 -3.35 42.97
C SER A 3 -11.21 -2.60 41.71
N ARG A 4 -11.58 -1.33 41.55
CA ARG A 4 -11.16 -0.51 40.39
C ARG A 4 -9.68 -0.15 40.46
N TRP A 5 -9.16 0.05 41.67
CA TRP A 5 -7.73 0.27 41.91
C TRP A 5 -6.91 -1.02 41.79
N LEU A 6 -7.44 -2.16 42.24
CA LEU A 6 -6.77 -3.46 42.06
C LEU A 6 -6.62 -3.85 40.59
N VAL A 7 -7.65 -3.63 39.76
CA VAL A 7 -7.58 -3.92 38.32
C VAL A 7 -6.58 -3.01 37.61
N LEU A 8 -6.52 -1.72 37.95
CA LEU A 8 -5.52 -0.81 37.40
C LEU A 8 -4.09 -1.18 37.83
N LEU A 9 -3.90 -1.62 39.08
CA LEU A 9 -2.60 -2.10 39.56
C LEU A 9 -2.14 -3.36 38.84
N VAL A 10 -3.04 -4.32 38.59
CA VAL A 10 -2.71 -5.56 37.85
C VAL A 10 -2.35 -5.26 36.39
N VAL A 11 -3.06 -4.33 35.73
CA VAL A 11 -2.76 -3.93 34.34
C VAL A 11 -1.41 -3.21 34.24
N VAL A 12 -1.07 -2.35 35.21
CA VAL A 12 0.23 -1.65 35.27
C VAL A 12 1.38 -2.63 35.53
N ILE A 13 1.18 -3.64 36.39
CA ILE A 13 2.20 -4.67 36.66
C ILE A 13 2.42 -5.57 35.44
N PHE A 14 1.37 -5.89 34.68
CA PHE A 14 1.50 -6.68 33.44
C PHE A 14 2.20 -5.90 32.32
N ALA A 15 1.97 -4.58 32.24
CA ALA A 15 2.62 -3.71 31.27
C ALA A 15 4.12 -3.45 31.58
N LEU A 16 4.52 -3.54 32.86
CA LEU A 16 5.92 -3.37 33.30
C LEU A 16 6.72 -4.69 33.33
N GLY A 17 6.07 -5.84 33.10
CA GLY A 17 6.67 -7.18 33.29
C GLY A 17 7.32 -7.82 32.07
N VAL A 18 7.31 -7.19 30.88
CA VAL A 18 7.90 -7.78 29.66
C VAL A 18 9.14 -7.00 29.22
N VAL A 19 10.18 -7.00 30.07
CA VAL A 19 11.56 -6.67 29.64
C VAL A 19 12.55 -7.50 30.47
N ALA A 20 12.81 -8.74 30.06
CA ALA A 20 14.05 -9.44 30.39
C ALA A 20 14.27 -10.62 29.43
N ALA A 21 15.52 -10.76 28.98
CA ALA A 21 16.08 -11.85 28.15
C ALA A 21 15.91 -11.75 26.62
N SER A 22 16.54 -10.73 26.03
CA SER A 22 17.08 -10.82 24.66
C SER A 22 18.36 -9.99 24.55
N CYS A 23 19.40 -10.41 25.26
CA CYS A 23 20.79 -10.01 24.98
C CYS A 23 21.51 -11.18 24.33
N GLY A 24 21.65 -11.12 23.00
CA GLY A 24 22.81 -11.59 22.24
C GLY A 24 22.99 -10.54 21.14
N LYS A 25 23.96 -9.61 21.22
CA LYS A 25 25.37 -9.77 20.81
C LYS A 25 25.39 -10.27 19.36
N GLU A 26 25.62 -9.47 18.31
CA GLU A 26 26.78 -8.62 18.01
C GLU A 26 26.43 -7.38 17.12
N GLU A 27 27.41 -6.47 16.99
CA GLU A 27 27.36 -5.05 16.55
C GLU A 27 26.99 -4.78 15.06
N PRO A 28 26.73 -3.51 14.69
CA PRO A 28 27.84 -2.70 14.15
C PRO A 28 27.96 -1.28 14.71
N SER A 29 29.21 -0.95 15.06
CA SER A 29 29.93 0.33 15.00
C SER A 29 29.17 1.67 15.11
N THR A 30 29.43 2.34 16.25
CA THR A 30 29.96 3.72 16.40
C THR A 30 29.42 4.83 15.51
N THR A 31 28.87 5.91 16.10
CA THR A 31 29.43 7.29 16.04
C THR A 31 28.51 8.33 16.72
N THR A 32 28.97 8.77 17.89
CA THR A 32 29.18 10.16 18.36
C THR A 32 28.29 11.31 17.87
N THR A 33 27.57 11.87 18.85
CA THR A 33 27.10 13.25 19.04
C THR A 33 28.04 14.35 18.52
N SER A 34 27.49 15.32 17.78
CA SER A 34 27.87 16.72 18.01
C SER A 34 26.78 17.69 17.56
N LYS A 35 26.42 18.59 18.46
CA LYS A 35 25.50 19.72 18.31
C LYS A 35 26.31 20.94 17.92
N ALA A 36 25.92 21.65 16.85
CA ALA A 36 26.35 23.02 16.62
C ALA A 36 25.23 23.84 15.96
N THR A 37 24.88 24.92 16.66
CA THR A 37 24.06 26.07 16.27
C THR A 37 24.86 27.01 15.37
N VAL A 38 24.30 27.49 14.24
CA VAL A 38 24.55 28.82 13.61
C VAL A 38 23.38 29.08 12.65
N GLU A 39 22.43 29.96 12.96
CA GLU A 39 22.36 31.41 12.70
C GLU A 39 22.08 31.80 11.22
N SER A 40 21.15 32.75 11.13
CA SER A 40 20.50 33.32 9.97
C SER A 40 21.46 34.12 9.09
N SER A 41 21.38 33.90 7.77
CA SER A 41 21.62 34.93 6.74
C SER A 41 21.31 34.35 5.36
N THR A 42 20.34 34.92 4.65
CA THR A 42 20.18 34.67 3.22
C THR A 42 19.84 35.97 2.52
N THR A 43 20.82 36.45 1.76
CA THR A 43 20.70 37.54 0.81
C THR A 43 21.09 36.99 -0.57
N SER A 44 20.28 37.38 -1.56
CA SER A 44 20.56 37.50 -2.99
C SER A 44 20.32 36.33 -3.97
N ALA A 45 19.57 36.72 -5.00
CA ALA A 45 19.84 36.53 -6.43
C ALA A 45 19.30 35.28 -7.15
N THR A 46 18.09 35.47 -7.70
CA THR A 46 17.70 35.28 -9.10
C THR A 46 18.55 34.37 -9.99
N THR A 47 17.94 33.29 -10.48
CA THR A 47 18.20 32.73 -11.81
C THR A 47 16.87 32.16 -12.36
N PRO A 48 16.40 32.56 -13.55
CA PRO A 48 15.22 31.95 -14.15
C PRO A 48 15.58 30.54 -14.63
N THR A 49 15.05 29.53 -13.94
CA THR A 49 15.04 28.15 -14.46
C THR A 49 13.94 28.08 -15.50
N THR A 50 14.35 28.07 -16.77
CA THR A 50 13.49 27.76 -17.92
C THR A 50 12.74 26.45 -17.65
N ALA A 51 11.42 26.55 -17.55
CA ALA A 51 10.51 25.44 -17.48
C ALA A 51 10.61 24.63 -18.78
N GLN A 52 11.25 23.47 -18.72
CA GLN A 52 11.20 22.50 -19.79
C GLN A 52 9.88 21.72 -19.64
N GLU A 53 8.87 22.23 -20.32
CA GLU A 53 7.58 21.59 -20.49
C GLU A 53 7.82 20.26 -21.21
N THR A 54 7.73 19.16 -20.46
CA THR A 54 7.74 17.81 -21.02
C THR A 54 6.38 17.60 -21.66
N THR A 55 6.25 17.97 -22.92
CA THR A 55 5.10 17.65 -23.75
C THR A 55 5.07 16.14 -23.97
N SER A 56 4.39 15.45 -23.05
CA SER A 56 4.06 14.03 -23.17
C SER A 56 3.03 13.87 -24.28
N SER A 57 3.50 13.74 -25.52
CA SER A 57 2.66 13.33 -26.65
C SER A 57 2.27 11.87 -26.46
N SER A 58 1.10 11.66 -25.84
CA SER A 58 0.48 10.34 -25.69
C SER A 58 -0.08 9.89 -27.04
N ALA A 59 0.75 9.20 -27.84
CA ALA A 59 0.27 8.49 -29.02
C ALA A 59 -0.82 7.49 -28.60
N ALA A 60 -1.96 7.48 -29.31
CA ALA A 60 -3.02 6.51 -29.05
C ALA A 60 -2.48 5.08 -29.21
N PRO A 61 -2.91 4.12 -28.35
CA PRO A 61 -2.40 2.76 -28.42
C PRO A 61 -2.74 2.15 -29.79
N SER A 62 -1.72 1.84 -30.59
CA SER A 62 -1.86 0.98 -31.76
C SER A 62 -1.84 -0.48 -31.30
N GLY A 63 -2.91 -1.22 -31.58
CA GLY A 63 -3.07 -2.64 -31.21
C GLY A 63 -4.44 -2.97 -30.62
N GLU A 64 -4.74 -4.27 -30.49
CA GLU A 64 -5.93 -4.76 -29.80
C GLU A 64 -5.85 -4.46 -28.29
N VAL A 65 -6.96 -4.03 -27.70
CA VAL A 65 -7.06 -3.80 -26.26
C VAL A 65 -7.33 -5.13 -25.56
N ILE A 66 -6.43 -5.53 -24.67
CA ILE A 66 -6.57 -6.75 -23.88
C ILE A 66 -7.56 -6.46 -22.75
N LYS A 67 -8.61 -7.27 -22.65
CA LYS A 67 -9.57 -7.23 -21.54
C LYS A 67 -9.21 -8.28 -20.50
N LEU A 68 -9.09 -7.88 -19.24
CA LEU A 68 -8.80 -8.77 -18.13
C LEU A 68 -9.91 -8.68 -17.08
N LYS A 69 -10.39 -9.82 -16.60
CA LYS A 69 -11.38 -9.93 -15.53
C LYS A 69 -10.67 -10.03 -14.17
N TYR A 70 -10.96 -9.09 -13.30
CA TYR A 70 -10.49 -9.08 -11.92
C TYR A 70 -11.61 -9.50 -10.98
N ALA A 71 -11.37 -10.45 -10.08
CA ALA A 71 -12.32 -10.82 -9.03
C ALA A 71 -11.87 -10.36 -7.65
N ASP A 72 -12.81 -9.87 -6.86
CA ASP A 72 -12.59 -9.53 -5.47
C ASP A 72 -13.75 -10.02 -4.58
N GLN A 73 -13.40 -10.60 -3.44
CA GLN A 73 -14.38 -11.04 -2.45
C GLN A 73 -14.94 -9.87 -1.62
N ASN A 74 -14.21 -8.77 -1.53
CA ASN A 74 -14.58 -7.59 -0.77
C ASN A 74 -15.60 -6.74 -1.54
N PRO A 75 -16.50 -6.04 -0.85
CA PRO A 75 -17.43 -5.11 -1.51
C PRO A 75 -16.67 -3.90 -2.08
N ASP A 76 -17.16 -3.38 -3.20
CA ASP A 76 -16.56 -2.25 -3.91
C ASP A 76 -16.61 -0.92 -3.11
N THR A 77 -17.52 -0.84 -2.15
CA THR A 77 -17.72 0.27 -1.20
C THR A 77 -16.93 0.10 0.09
N GLY A 78 -16.29 -1.06 0.30
CA GLY A 78 -15.40 -1.29 1.43
C GLY A 78 -14.13 -0.45 1.36
N TRP A 79 -13.41 -0.37 2.49
CA TRP A 79 -12.16 0.39 2.57
C TRP A 79 -11.13 -0.09 1.54
N GLU A 80 -10.95 -1.41 1.44
CA GLU A 80 -10.05 -2.03 0.47
C GLU A 80 -10.50 -1.70 -0.96
N GLY A 81 -11.76 -1.92 -1.32
CA GLY A 81 -12.27 -1.59 -2.65
C GLY A 81 -12.06 -0.13 -3.06
N GLN A 82 -12.26 0.82 -2.14
CA GLN A 82 -12.15 2.26 -2.42
C GLN A 82 -10.71 2.79 -2.40
N HIS A 83 -9.84 2.24 -1.55
CA HIS A 83 -8.52 2.80 -1.28
C HIS A 83 -7.35 1.91 -1.71
N ALA A 84 -7.61 0.66 -2.10
CA ALA A 84 -6.61 -0.30 -2.58
C ALA A 84 -6.93 -0.79 -3.99
N ALA A 85 -7.92 -1.68 -4.16
CA ALA A 85 -8.20 -2.30 -5.45
C ALA A 85 -8.49 -1.28 -6.56
N LYS A 86 -9.53 -0.42 -6.43
CA LYS A 86 -9.89 0.51 -7.51
C LYS A 86 -8.72 1.42 -7.95
N PRO A 87 -7.99 2.11 -7.05
CA PRO A 87 -6.82 2.90 -7.43
C PRO A 87 -5.70 2.07 -8.07
N TRP A 88 -5.49 0.83 -7.64
CA TRP A 88 -4.47 -0.05 -8.21
C TRP A 88 -4.83 -0.51 -9.62
N LEU A 89 -6.08 -0.93 -9.85
CA LEU A 89 -6.55 -1.33 -11.19
C LEU A 89 -6.47 -0.16 -12.17
N GLU A 90 -6.84 1.06 -11.75
CA GLU A 90 -6.69 2.27 -12.57
C GLU A 90 -5.22 2.53 -12.94
N GLN A 91 -4.30 2.35 -11.99
CA GLN A 91 -2.86 2.50 -12.25
C GLN A 91 -2.35 1.46 -13.26
N ILE A 92 -2.86 0.22 -13.23
CA ILE A 92 -2.52 -0.79 -14.24
C ILE A 92 -2.97 -0.34 -15.63
N GLU A 93 -4.23 0.10 -15.79
CA GLU A 93 -4.74 0.58 -17.07
C GLU A 93 -3.93 1.78 -17.60
N LYS A 94 -3.59 2.72 -16.69
CA LYS A 94 -2.77 3.89 -17.02
C LYS A 94 -1.35 3.49 -17.44
N ALA A 95 -0.70 2.60 -16.69
CA ALA A 95 0.63 2.11 -17.01
C ALA A 95 0.66 1.32 -18.33
N ALA A 96 -0.44 0.65 -18.67
CA ALA A 96 -0.59 -0.05 -19.93
C ALA A 96 -0.85 0.88 -21.13
N GLY A 97 -0.96 2.21 -20.91
CA GLY A 97 -1.18 3.18 -21.99
C GLY A 97 -2.45 2.90 -22.80
N GLY A 98 -3.51 2.38 -22.16
CA GLY A 98 -4.76 2.02 -22.81
C GLY A 98 -4.75 0.70 -23.59
N LYS A 99 -3.66 -0.09 -23.53
CA LYS A 99 -3.59 -1.44 -24.12
C LYS A 99 -4.27 -2.52 -23.26
N VAL A 100 -4.55 -2.21 -22.00
CA VAL A 100 -5.24 -3.11 -21.06
C VAL A 100 -6.48 -2.40 -20.53
N LYS A 101 -7.59 -3.14 -20.47
CA LYS A 101 -8.82 -2.76 -19.78
C LYS A 101 -9.16 -3.83 -18.75
N ILE A 102 -9.50 -3.43 -17.55
CA ILE A 102 -9.84 -4.32 -16.45
C ILE A 102 -11.34 -4.25 -16.18
N GLU A 103 -12.00 -5.40 -16.22
CA GLU A 103 -13.38 -5.61 -15.81
C GLU A 103 -13.39 -6.14 -14.37
N ALA A 104 -13.68 -5.27 -13.41
CA ALA A 104 -13.61 -5.59 -11.99
C ALA A 104 -14.95 -6.10 -11.43
N TYR A 105 -14.91 -7.25 -10.76
CA TYR A 105 -16.04 -7.93 -10.15
C TYR A 105 -15.85 -8.03 -8.63
N PHE A 106 -16.35 -7.02 -7.93
CA PHE A 106 -16.32 -6.95 -6.47
C PHE A 106 -17.46 -7.76 -5.83
N GLY A 107 -17.33 -8.02 -4.54
CA GLY A 107 -18.38 -8.63 -3.73
C GLY A 107 -18.70 -10.08 -4.13
N GLN A 108 -17.70 -10.82 -4.61
CA GLN A 108 -17.86 -12.21 -5.04
C GLN A 108 -18.88 -12.40 -6.18
N THR A 109 -18.96 -11.42 -7.09
CA THR A 109 -19.91 -11.44 -8.22
C THR A 109 -19.45 -12.30 -9.39
N LEU A 110 -18.14 -12.53 -9.56
CA LEU A 110 -17.60 -13.45 -10.57
C LEU A 110 -17.53 -14.89 -10.05
N PHE A 111 -16.98 -15.07 -8.85
CA PHE A 111 -16.91 -16.34 -8.11
C PHE A 111 -16.70 -16.06 -6.62
N LYS A 112 -16.82 -17.10 -5.77
CA LYS A 112 -16.58 -16.99 -4.33
C LYS A 112 -15.09 -16.92 -4.02
N GLY A 113 -14.73 -16.19 -2.96
CA GLY A 113 -13.32 -16.05 -2.54
C GLY A 113 -12.65 -17.39 -2.23
N THR A 114 -13.39 -18.35 -1.66
CA THR A 114 -12.91 -19.72 -1.39
C THR A 114 -12.61 -20.52 -2.65
N ASP A 115 -13.20 -20.14 -3.78
CA ASP A 115 -13.10 -20.85 -5.06
C ASP A 115 -12.11 -20.16 -6.01
N ALA A 116 -11.43 -19.09 -5.55
CA ALA A 116 -10.61 -18.23 -6.39
C ALA A 116 -9.51 -19.03 -7.13
N TRP A 117 -8.79 -19.89 -6.42
CA TRP A 117 -7.71 -20.68 -7.02
C TRP A 117 -8.18 -21.57 -8.18
N GLU A 118 -9.23 -22.35 -7.96
CA GLU A 118 -9.78 -23.24 -8.99
C GLU A 118 -10.46 -22.45 -10.12
N SER A 119 -11.10 -21.33 -9.81
CA SER A 119 -11.74 -20.45 -10.79
C SER A 119 -10.72 -19.78 -11.72
N LEU A 120 -9.57 -19.35 -11.18
CA LEU A 120 -8.47 -18.79 -11.97
C LEU A 120 -7.82 -19.88 -12.85
N LYS A 121 -7.56 -21.08 -12.30
CA LYS A 121 -7.05 -22.22 -13.08
C LYS A 121 -7.96 -22.61 -14.23
N ALA A 122 -9.28 -22.52 -14.03
CA ALA A 122 -10.28 -22.81 -15.05
C ALA A 122 -10.48 -21.66 -16.06
N GLY A 123 -9.82 -20.50 -15.88
CA GLY A 123 -9.94 -19.34 -16.75
C GLY A 123 -11.25 -18.56 -16.63
N VAL A 124 -11.96 -18.68 -15.49
CA VAL A 124 -13.20 -17.92 -15.25
C VAL A 124 -12.90 -16.43 -15.06
N GLY A 125 -11.84 -16.13 -14.31
CA GLY A 125 -11.23 -14.81 -14.20
C GLY A 125 -9.74 -14.88 -14.52
N ASP A 126 -9.13 -13.72 -14.79
CA ASP A 126 -7.72 -13.64 -15.17
C ASP A 126 -6.81 -13.46 -13.95
N PHE A 127 -7.29 -12.73 -12.93
CA PHE A 127 -6.61 -12.57 -11.65
C PHE A 127 -7.61 -12.17 -10.55
N ALA A 128 -7.23 -12.33 -9.28
CA ALA A 128 -8.11 -12.06 -8.16
C ALA A 128 -7.38 -11.57 -6.91
N TRP A 129 -8.11 -10.91 -6.02
CA TRP A 129 -7.68 -10.73 -4.62
C TRP A 129 -7.80 -12.06 -3.87
N CYS A 130 -6.67 -12.64 -3.47
CA CYS A 130 -6.60 -13.91 -2.76
C CYS A 130 -6.01 -13.70 -1.36
N PHE A 131 -6.88 -13.56 -0.35
CA PHE A 131 -6.46 -13.55 1.06
C PHE A 131 -6.28 -14.97 1.63
N HIS A 132 -7.03 -15.94 1.11
CA HIS A 132 -7.00 -17.33 1.53
C HIS A 132 -6.33 -18.13 0.40
N GLY A 133 -5.01 -18.32 0.50
CA GLY A 133 -4.23 -19.20 -0.38
C GLY A 133 -4.12 -20.60 0.18
#